data_AF-A0A5C9EBW7-F1
#
_entry.id   AF-A0A5C9EBW7-F1
#
_cell.length_a   1.000
_cell.length_b   1.000
_cell.length_c   1.000
_cell.angle_alpha   90.00
_cell.angle_beta   90.00
_cell.angle_gamma   90.00
#
_symmetry.space_group_name_H-M   'P 1'
#
loop_
_entity.id
_entity.type
_entity.pdbx_description
1 polymer ?
#
loop_
_entity_poly.entity_id
_entity_poly.type
_entity_poly.pdbx_seq_one_letter_code
_entity_poly.pdbx_strand_id
1 'polypeptide(L)'
;MSVEELRTKISDKKDKITQIEEEITKKEASAEREIETEYDHKIDDVEGKLNVEENNLEEAEKKAAEWKAKAKEEKKLVKDLSKKLKKLRKAKSKALSNKLKAIAKEEKNRIKPIEKEIKSLEKEIKNLQKE
;
A
#
# COMPACT_ATOMS: atom_id res chain seq x y z
N MET A 1 69.77 -58.60 -24.11
CA MET A 1 68.35 -58.62 -23.71
C MET A 1 67.63 -59.57 -24.65
N SER A 2 67.00 -60.62 -24.14
CA SER A 2 66.34 -61.66 -24.95
C SER A 2 64.90 -61.28 -25.29
N VAL A 3 64.32 -61.93 -26.31
CA VAL A 3 62.92 -61.73 -26.71
C VAL A 3 61.96 -62.11 -25.58
N GLU A 4 62.29 -63.11 -24.76
CA GLU A 4 61.52 -63.49 -23.57
C GLU A 4 61.53 -62.40 -22.50
N GLU A 5 62.67 -61.78 -22.22
CA GLU A 5 62.75 -60.66 -21.27
C GLU A 5 61.89 -59.46 -21.72
N LEU A 6 61.81 -59.20 -23.02
CA LEU A 6 60.94 -58.17 -23.57
C LEU A 6 59.45 -58.53 -23.44
N ARG A 7 59.09 -59.80 -23.66
CA ARG A 7 57.71 -60.28 -23.49
C ARG A 7 57.24 -60.17 -22.04
N THR A 8 58.08 -60.54 -21.07
CA THR A 8 57.77 -60.38 -19.64
C THR A 8 57.56 -58.91 -19.28
N LYS A 9 58.47 -58.01 -19.69
CA LYS A 9 58.33 -56.56 -19.45
C LYS A 9 57.06 -55.97 -20.08
N ILE A 10 56.64 -56.47 -21.24
CA ILE A 10 55.38 -56.05 -21.88
C ILE A 10 54.18 -56.52 -21.06
N SER A 11 54.20 -57.75 -20.55
CA SER A 11 53.15 -58.27 -19.66
C SER A 11 53.02 -57.42 -18.40
N ASP A 12 54.13 -57.18 -17.69
CA ASP A 12 54.15 -56.36 -16.47
C ASP A 12 53.63 -54.95 -16.72
N LYS A 13 53.91 -54.37 -17.91
CA LYS A 13 53.38 -53.06 -18.29
C LYS A 13 51.89 -53.09 -18.59
N LYS A 14 51.35 -54.16 -19.18
CA LYS A 14 49.91 -54.31 -19.41
C LYS A 14 49.16 -54.43 -18.09
N ASP A 15 49.67 -55.22 -17.14
CA ASP A 15 49.05 -55.37 -15.82
C ASP A 15 49.03 -54.03 -15.06
N LYS A 16 50.12 -53.23 -15.17
CA LYS A 16 50.14 -51.87 -14.63
C LYS A 16 49.14 -50.93 -15.30
N ILE A 17 48.94 -51.04 -16.61
CA ILE A 17 47.92 -50.26 -17.31
C ILE A 17 46.53 -50.61 -16.77
N THR A 18 46.19 -51.89 -16.66
CA THR A 18 44.90 -52.33 -16.12
C THR A 18 44.70 -51.86 -14.68
N GLN A 19 45.71 -51.93 -13.82
CA GLN A 19 45.63 -51.39 -12.45
C GLN A 19 45.36 -49.89 -12.43
N ILE A 20 46.03 -49.11 -13.30
CA ILE A 20 45.81 -47.67 -13.40
C ILE A 20 44.38 -47.39 -13.89
N GLU A 21 43.90 -48.11 -14.90
CA GLU A 21 42.54 -47.95 -15.44
C GLU A 21 41.47 -48.24 -14.37
N GLU A 22 41.64 -49.30 -13.58
CA GLU A 22 40.76 -49.62 -12.44
C GLU A 22 40.80 -48.54 -11.36
N GLU A 23 41.99 -48.04 -11.00
CA GLU A 23 42.14 -46.94 -10.02
C GLU A 23 41.49 -45.64 -10.49
N ILE A 24 41.66 -45.28 -11.76
CA ILE A 24 41.06 -44.07 -12.33
C ILE A 24 39.54 -44.19 -12.34
N THR A 25 38.99 -45.32 -12.80
CA THR A 25 37.53 -45.56 -12.79
C THR A 25 36.94 -45.42 -11.38
N LYS A 26 37.65 -45.92 -10.37
CA LYS A 26 37.23 -45.78 -8.97
C LYS A 26 37.28 -44.32 -8.49
N LYS A 27 38.31 -43.56 -8.88
CA LYS A 27 38.44 -42.14 -8.54
C LYS A 27 37.39 -41.27 -9.23
N GLU A 28 37.05 -41.57 -10.48
CA GLU A 28 35.99 -40.87 -11.21
C GLU A 28 34.64 -41.07 -10.52
N ALA A 29 34.30 -42.32 -10.18
CA ALA A 29 33.06 -42.63 -9.47
C ALA A 29 33.01 -42.05 -8.04
N SER A 30 34.15 -41.89 -7.35
CA SER A 30 34.18 -41.23 -6.05
C SER A 30 34.06 -39.70 -6.18
N ALA A 31 34.67 -39.10 -7.19
CA ALA A 31 34.60 -37.66 -7.41
C ALA A 31 33.17 -37.19 -7.68
N GLU A 32 32.40 -37.92 -8.49
CA GLU A 32 30.99 -37.63 -8.75
C GLU A 32 30.17 -37.62 -7.45
N ARG A 33 30.28 -38.68 -6.63
CA ARG A 33 29.57 -38.77 -5.35
C ARG A 33 30.00 -37.72 -4.33
N GLU A 34 31.28 -37.37 -4.30
CA GLU A 34 31.79 -36.32 -3.41
C GLU A 34 31.15 -34.97 -3.76
N ILE A 35 31.05 -34.65 -5.06
CA ILE A 35 30.40 -33.43 -5.53
C ILE A 35 28.90 -33.45 -5.25
N GLU A 36 28.19 -34.53 -5.57
CA GLU A 36 26.76 -34.67 -5.25
C GLU A 36 26.51 -34.44 -3.75
N THR A 37 27.26 -35.14 -2.89
CA THR A 37 27.13 -35.01 -1.44
C THR A 37 27.39 -33.58 -0.95
N GLU A 38 28.37 -32.89 -1.55
CA GLU A 38 28.70 -31.51 -1.18
C GLU A 38 27.66 -30.49 -1.67
N TYR A 39 27.05 -30.69 -2.83
CA TYR A 39 26.24 -29.66 -3.47
C TYR A 39 24.74 -29.90 -3.38
N ASP A 40 24.26 -31.14 -3.37
CA ASP A 40 22.82 -31.44 -3.40
C ASP A 40 22.09 -30.80 -2.21
N HIS A 41 22.63 -30.96 -1.00
CA HIS A 41 22.02 -30.35 0.19
C HIS A 41 22.03 -28.81 0.17
N LYS A 42 23.03 -28.18 -0.48
CA LYS A 42 23.10 -26.73 -0.64
C LYS A 42 22.08 -26.25 -1.67
N ILE A 43 21.91 -27.01 -2.74
CA ILE A 43 20.91 -26.76 -3.78
C ILE A 43 19.52 -26.85 -3.16
N ASP A 44 19.21 -27.95 -2.46
CA ASP A 44 17.92 -28.18 -1.80
C ASP A 44 17.58 -27.06 -0.80
N ASP A 45 18.55 -26.62 0.01
CA ASP A 45 18.36 -25.51 0.96
C ASP A 45 18.04 -24.18 0.25
N VAL A 46 18.75 -23.87 -0.83
CA VAL A 46 18.52 -22.64 -1.60
C VAL A 46 17.21 -22.68 -2.37
N GLU A 47 16.86 -23.81 -2.99
CA GLU A 47 15.59 -24.00 -3.70
C GLU A 47 14.41 -23.88 -2.73
N GLY A 48 14.51 -24.49 -1.55
CA GLY A 48 13.49 -24.37 -0.50
C GLY A 48 13.26 -22.91 -0.08
N LYS A 49 14.34 -22.16 0.16
CA LYS A 49 14.26 -20.73 0.49
C LYS A 49 13.70 -19.89 -0.64
N LEU A 50 14.13 -20.14 -1.88
CA LEU A 50 13.64 -19.43 -3.05
C LEU A 50 12.13 -19.60 -3.19
N ASN A 51 11.63 -20.83 -3.12
CA ASN A 51 10.21 -21.12 -3.25
C ASN A 51 9.39 -20.44 -2.14
N VAL A 52 9.89 -20.37 -0.90
CA VAL A 52 9.21 -19.62 0.18
C VAL A 52 9.12 -18.13 -0.13
N GLU A 53 10.22 -17.52 -0.60
CA GLU A 53 10.24 -16.08 -0.89
C GLU A 53 9.45 -15.69 -2.15
N GLU A 54 9.39 -16.56 -3.17
CA GLU A 54 8.53 -16.37 -4.34
C GLU A 54 7.05 -16.32 -3.94
N ASN A 55 6.62 -17.21 -3.04
CA ASN A 55 5.25 -17.20 -2.51
C ASN A 55 4.97 -15.95 -1.67
N ASN A 56 5.92 -15.54 -0.82
CA ASN A 56 5.80 -14.29 -0.04
C ASN A 56 5.66 -13.07 -0.95
N LEU A 57 6.42 -13.02 -2.03
CA LEU A 57 6.37 -11.95 -3.02
C LEU A 57 5.00 -11.90 -3.71
N GLU A 58 4.48 -13.03 -4.18
CA GLU A 58 3.17 -13.09 -4.83
C GLU A 58 2.04 -12.60 -3.89
N GLU A 59 2.07 -13.00 -2.62
CA GLU A 59 1.13 -12.50 -1.62
C GLU A 59 1.23 -10.99 -1.42
N ALA A 60 2.46 -10.47 -1.33
CA ALA A 60 2.71 -9.05 -1.15
C ALA A 60 2.19 -8.23 -2.35
N GLU A 61 2.37 -8.72 -3.56
CA GLU A 61 1.86 -8.11 -4.79
C GLU A 61 0.33 -8.07 -4.82
N LYS A 62 -0.34 -9.17 -4.46
CA LYS A 62 -1.81 -9.22 -4.34
C LYS A 62 -2.33 -8.20 -3.33
N LYS A 63 -1.75 -8.18 -2.13
CA LYS A 63 -2.09 -7.21 -1.08
C LYS A 63 -1.86 -5.78 -1.56
N ALA A 64 -0.75 -5.51 -2.25
CA ALA A 64 -0.46 -4.18 -2.80
C ALA A 64 -1.50 -3.74 -3.84
N ALA A 65 -1.95 -4.64 -4.71
CA ALA A 65 -3.01 -4.37 -5.68
C ALA A 65 -4.35 -4.03 -5.02
N GLU A 66 -4.74 -4.77 -3.98
CA GLU A 66 -5.94 -4.50 -3.19
C GLU A 66 -5.89 -3.12 -2.52
N TRP A 67 -4.77 -2.79 -1.86
CA TRP A 67 -4.59 -1.48 -1.23
C TRP A 67 -4.64 -0.34 -2.24
N LYS A 68 -4.08 -0.55 -3.44
CA LYS A 68 -4.13 0.44 -4.53
C LYS A 68 -5.56 0.68 -5.03
N ALA A 69 -6.37 -0.38 -5.14
CA ALA A 69 -7.78 -0.28 -5.50
C ALA A 69 -8.56 0.50 -4.41
N LYS A 70 -8.40 0.10 -3.15
CA LYS A 70 -9.05 0.76 -2.01
C LYS A 70 -8.68 2.25 -1.91
N ALA A 71 -7.41 2.58 -2.10
CA ALA A 71 -6.94 3.97 -2.09
C ALA A 71 -7.62 4.82 -3.18
N LYS A 72 -7.88 4.25 -4.35
CA LYS A 72 -8.58 4.94 -5.45
C LYS A 72 -10.04 5.23 -5.10
N GLU A 73 -10.72 4.29 -4.46
CA GLU A 73 -12.10 4.46 -3.99
C GLU A 73 -12.20 5.52 -2.90
N GLU A 74 -11.35 5.45 -1.88
CA GLU A 74 -11.29 6.41 -0.79
C GLU A 74 -11.01 7.83 -1.29
N LYS A 75 -10.08 7.97 -2.25
CA LYS A 75 -9.78 9.27 -2.88
C LYS A 75 -11.02 9.89 -3.56
N LYS A 76 -11.87 9.06 -4.18
CA LYS A 76 -13.14 9.51 -4.78
C LYS A 76 -14.13 9.94 -3.70
N LEU A 77 -14.30 9.12 -2.65
CA LEU A 77 -15.19 9.41 -1.53
C LEU A 77 -14.82 10.72 -0.83
N VAL A 78 -13.53 10.91 -0.52
CA VAL A 78 -13.02 12.15 0.09
C VAL A 78 -13.32 13.37 -0.78
N LYS A 79 -13.12 13.27 -2.10
CA LYS A 79 -13.41 14.37 -3.04
C LYS A 79 -14.89 14.74 -3.05
N ASP A 80 -15.78 13.75 -3.04
CA ASP A 80 -17.22 13.98 -3.08
C ASP A 80 -17.75 14.53 -1.74
N LEU A 81 -17.29 13.99 -0.62
CA LEU A 81 -17.60 14.50 0.71
C LEU A 81 -17.12 15.95 0.90
N SER A 82 -15.91 16.27 0.45
CA SER A 82 -15.36 17.64 0.50
C SER A 82 -16.25 18.63 -0.28
N LYS A 83 -16.68 18.27 -1.49
CA LYS A 83 -17.63 19.08 -2.27
C LYS A 83 -18.96 19.26 -1.55
N LYS A 84 -19.52 18.17 -0.98
CA LYS A 84 -20.79 18.21 -0.24
C LYS A 84 -20.68 19.12 0.98
N LEU A 85 -19.60 19.02 1.75
CA LEU A 85 -19.33 19.87 2.91
C LEU A 85 -19.25 21.35 2.51
N LYS A 86 -18.53 21.67 1.43
CA LYS A 86 -18.43 23.05 0.92
C LYS A 86 -19.81 23.61 0.53
N LYS A 87 -20.67 22.82 -0.12
CA LYS A 87 -22.03 23.22 -0.47
C LYS A 87 -22.89 23.47 0.78
N LEU A 88 -22.85 22.56 1.75
CA LEU A 88 -23.61 22.69 3.00
C LEU A 88 -23.19 23.91 3.80
N ARG A 89 -21.89 24.20 3.92
CA ARG A 89 -21.40 25.42 4.59
C ARG A 89 -21.94 26.70 3.94
N LYS A 90 -21.91 26.77 2.60
CA LYS A 90 -22.48 27.90 1.86
C LYS A 90 -23.99 28.03 2.07
N ALA A 91 -24.72 26.91 2.01
CA ALA A 91 -26.17 26.89 2.24
C ALA A 91 -26.52 27.36 3.66
N LYS A 92 -25.80 26.87 4.67
CA LYS A 92 -25.96 27.28 6.08
C LYS A 92 -25.78 28.78 6.25
N SER A 93 -24.69 29.34 5.70
CA SER A 93 -24.41 30.77 5.78
C SER A 93 -25.51 31.62 5.12
N LYS A 94 -25.96 31.22 3.92
CA LYS A 94 -27.05 31.91 3.21
C LYS A 94 -28.37 31.84 3.97
N ALA A 95 -28.71 30.67 4.50
CA ALA A 95 -29.92 30.47 5.29
C ALA A 95 -29.92 31.35 6.56
N LEU A 96 -28.78 31.42 7.27
CA LEU A 96 -28.64 32.28 8.45
C LEU A 96 -28.79 33.77 8.07
N SER A 97 -28.11 34.24 7.03
CA SER A 97 -28.22 35.63 6.57
C SER A 97 -29.65 36.00 6.22
N ASN A 98 -30.38 35.12 5.52
CA ASN A 98 -31.78 35.35 5.18
C ASN A 98 -32.68 35.41 6.42
N LYS A 99 -32.49 34.51 7.39
CA LYS A 99 -33.24 34.54 8.66
C LYS A 99 -33.01 35.84 9.43
N LEU A 100 -31.76 36.27 9.56
CA LEU A 100 -31.41 37.52 10.25
C LEU A 100 -32.04 38.74 9.57
N LYS A 101 -32.05 38.79 8.23
CA LYS A 101 -32.73 39.86 7.47
C LYS A 101 -34.24 39.87 7.71
N ALA A 102 -34.87 38.70 7.80
CA ALA A 102 -36.29 38.60 8.10
C ALA A 102 -36.60 39.11 9.51
N ILE A 103 -35.82 38.69 10.51
CA ILE A 103 -35.96 39.15 11.91
C ILE A 103 -35.79 40.68 11.99
N ALA A 104 -34.74 41.25 11.39
CA ALA A 104 -34.53 42.70 11.41
C ALA A 104 -35.67 43.49 10.74
N LYS A 105 -36.28 42.92 9.68
CA LYS A 105 -37.44 43.52 9.02
C LYS A 105 -38.68 43.45 9.91
N GLU A 106 -38.90 42.34 10.58
CA GLU A 106 -40.01 42.17 11.55
C GLU A 106 -39.87 43.15 12.72
N GLU A 107 -38.68 43.22 13.33
CA GLU A 107 -38.34 44.17 14.40
C GLU A 107 -38.67 45.61 13.98
N LYS A 108 -38.16 46.05 12.82
CA LYS A 108 -38.43 47.39 12.29
C LYS A 108 -39.92 47.65 12.06
N ASN A 109 -40.67 46.65 11.60
CA ASN A 109 -42.10 46.76 11.39
C ASN A 109 -42.90 46.83 12.69
N ARG A 110 -42.42 46.23 13.77
CA ARG A 110 -43.04 46.27 15.11
C ARG A 110 -42.71 47.55 15.88
N ILE A 111 -41.49 48.08 15.73
CA ILE A 111 -41.05 49.31 16.39
C ILE A 111 -41.74 50.55 15.80
N LYS A 112 -41.86 50.64 14.46
CA LYS A 112 -42.40 51.83 13.77
C LYS A 112 -43.79 52.30 14.26
N PRO A 113 -44.79 51.42 14.47
CA PRO A 113 -46.09 51.82 15.01
C PRO A 113 -45.98 52.38 16.43
N ILE A 114 -45.20 51.73 17.29
CA ILE A 114 -44.98 52.14 18.68
C ILE A 114 -44.31 53.52 18.72
N GLU A 115 -43.27 53.76 17.90
CA GLU A 115 -42.63 55.08 17.79
C GLU A 115 -43.60 56.18 17.34
N LYS A 116 -44.56 55.86 16.47
CA LYS A 116 -45.59 56.82 16.05
C LYS A 116 -46.57 57.12 17.17
N GLU A 117 -46.99 56.09 17.92
CA GLU A 117 -47.90 56.21 19.06
C GLU A 117 -47.27 57.05 20.16
N ILE A 118 -46.01 56.79 20.52
CA ILE A 118 -45.22 57.60 21.46
C ILE A 118 -45.20 59.07 21.02
N LYS A 119 -44.87 59.35 19.75
CA LYS A 119 -44.85 60.73 19.23
C LYS A 119 -46.22 61.42 19.26
N SER A 120 -47.32 60.67 19.15
CA SER A 120 -48.67 61.21 19.26
C SER A 120 -48.97 61.60 20.70
N LEU A 121 -48.72 60.69 21.64
CA LEU A 121 -48.91 60.93 23.08
C LEU A 121 -48.06 62.10 23.59
N GLU A 122 -46.80 62.20 23.15
CA GLU A 122 -45.93 63.34 23.47
C GLU A 122 -46.49 64.67 22.99
N LYS A 123 -47.18 64.70 21.83
CA LYS A 123 -47.83 65.92 21.32
C LYS A 123 -49.07 66.26 22.14
N GLU A 124 -49.89 65.28 22.50
CA GLU A 124 -51.07 65.50 23.36
C GLU A 124 -50.67 66.07 24.71
N ILE A 125 -49.64 65.52 25.36
CA ILE A 125 -49.09 66.04 26.61
C ILE A 125 -48.64 67.50 26.45
N LYS A 126 -47.91 67.83 25.37
CA LYS A 126 -47.47 69.20 25.12
C LYS A 126 -48.61 70.19 24.89
N ASN A 127 -49.74 69.74 24.33
CA ASN A 127 -50.90 70.59 24.14
C ASN A 127 -51.62 70.84 25.47
N LEU A 128 -51.80 69.79 26.29
CA LEU A 128 -52.41 69.90 27.62
C LEU A 128 -51.60 70.77 28.59
N GLN A 129 -50.28 70.90 28.39
CA GLN A 129 -49.41 71.78 29.19
C GLN A 129 -49.42 73.25 28.75
N LYS A 130 -50.08 73.58 27.63
CA LYS A 130 -50.18 74.95 27.09
C LYS A 130 -51.54 75.61 27.33
N GLU A 131 -52.56 74.82 27.69
CA GLU A 131 -53.84 75.30 28.24
C GLU A 131 -53.70 75.59 29.74
#